data_AF-A0A812MVR6-F1
#
_entry.id   AF-A0A812MVR6-F1
#
_cell.length_a   1.000
_cell.length_b   1.000
_cell.length_c   1.000
_cell.angle_alpha   90.00
_cell.angle_beta   90.00
_cell.angle_gamma   90.00
#
_symmetry.space_group_name_H-M   'P 1'
#
loop_
_entity.id
_entity.type
_entity.pdbx_description
1 polymer ?
#
loop_
_entity_poly.entity_id
_entity_poly.type
_entity_poly.pdbx_seq_one_letter_code
_entity_poly.pdbx_strand_id
1 'polypeptide(L)'
;MLAVGHWAVVLLVVAADEDCSLLVVNSTMGHRMYTKDWYCAEEAGDPGTTLWDNVLEFKGTRGSTLHSVRFFPTWYAFTPGQPIRKDCVTWGDRTYLTFRVGRRSSDDVRDEFMSGTTKRSILLSRASAVIGDYIPKKLNFAFEGLAIFLFRRGAGFVRREVKLRFAQGHETGGGNDWWMGNSPDICHQNSSGRGFICGELGFYPWPPGSSIFVKPNNHRFKVYPRPI
;
A
#
# COMPACT_ATOMS: atom_id res chain seq x y z
N MET A 1 33.10 17.85 36.51
CA MET A 1 32.22 16.72 36.85
C MET A 1 30.81 17.28 36.95
N LEU A 2 29.97 17.07 35.92
CA LEU A 2 28.82 16.13 35.93
C LEU A 2 27.89 16.38 37.12
N ALA A 3 26.58 16.61 36.98
CA ALA A 3 25.67 16.04 35.99
C ALA A 3 24.41 16.90 35.78
N VAL A 4 23.86 16.74 34.57
CA VAL A 4 22.58 17.26 34.08
C VAL A 4 21.44 16.44 34.68
N GLY A 5 20.60 17.06 35.50
CA GLY A 5 19.40 16.42 36.05
C GLY A 5 18.34 16.23 34.98
N HIS A 6 18.17 14.99 34.53
CA HIS A 6 17.06 14.54 33.70
C HIS A 6 15.76 14.60 34.50
N TRP A 7 14.76 15.35 34.00
CA TRP A 7 13.39 15.27 34.49
C TRP A 7 12.74 14.02 33.88
N ALA A 8 12.71 12.93 34.66
CA ALA A 8 11.85 11.79 34.36
C ALA A 8 10.43 12.13 34.83
N VAL A 9 9.52 12.40 33.90
CA VAL A 9 8.08 12.44 34.19
C VAL A 9 7.58 11.01 34.24
N VAL A 10 7.43 10.49 35.46
CA VAL A 10 6.73 9.23 35.75
C VAL A 10 5.22 9.51 35.63
N LEU A 11 4.57 8.95 34.61
CA LEU A 11 3.12 8.98 34.48
C LEU A 11 2.53 7.74 35.15
N LEU A 12 1.89 7.96 36.30
CA LEU A 12 1.04 6.99 37.00
C LEU A 12 -0.21 6.69 36.16
N VAL A 13 -0.39 5.42 35.80
CA VAL A 13 -1.65 4.91 35.23
C VAL A 13 -2.55 4.49 36.39
N VAL A 14 -3.63 5.23 36.61
CA VAL A 14 -4.75 4.77 37.43
C VAL A 14 -5.77 4.17 36.47
N ALA A 15 -5.92 2.85 36.53
CA ALA A 15 -7.02 2.15 35.89
C ALA A 15 -8.30 2.44 36.68
N ALA A 16 -9.24 3.15 36.07
CA ALA A 16 -10.63 3.15 36.48
C ALA A 16 -11.44 2.60 35.30
N ASP A 17 -12.21 1.58 35.64
CA ASP A 17 -13.08 0.78 34.78
C ASP A 17 -14.10 1.67 34.05
N GLU A 18 -14.46 1.25 32.84
CA GLU A 18 -15.53 1.80 32.00
C GLU A 18 -15.34 3.24 31.46
N ASP A 19 -14.36 3.41 30.58
CA ASP A 19 -14.52 4.26 29.38
C ASP A 19 -13.39 3.96 28.39
N CYS A 20 -13.72 3.32 27.26
CA CYS A 20 -12.80 3.06 26.15
C CYS A 20 -12.48 4.35 25.37
N SER A 21 -11.97 5.36 26.06
CA SER A 21 -11.37 6.55 25.46
C SER A 21 -9.90 6.26 25.18
N LEU A 22 -9.69 5.75 23.97
CA LEU A 22 -8.45 5.63 23.23
C LEU A 22 -7.34 6.59 23.76
N LEU A 23 -6.31 6.03 24.36
CA LEU A 23 -5.02 6.69 24.56
C LEU A 23 -4.46 7.06 23.17
N VAL A 24 -4.78 8.27 22.71
CA VAL A 24 -4.11 8.89 21.57
C VAL A 24 -2.71 9.25 22.04
N VAL A 25 -1.77 8.33 21.84
CA VAL A 25 -0.36 8.62 21.96
C VAL A 25 -0.03 9.65 20.89
N ASN A 26 0.21 10.88 21.34
CA ASN A 26 0.62 12.03 20.56
C ASN A 26 2.06 11.85 20.05
N SER A 27 2.25 10.86 19.18
CA SER A 27 3.34 10.85 18.22
C SER A 27 2.90 11.69 17.04
N THR A 28 3.82 12.37 16.37
CA THR A 28 3.66 13.22 15.18
C THR A 28 3.14 12.47 13.92
N MET A 29 2.22 11.50 14.08
CA MET A 29 1.64 10.58 13.08
C MET A 29 0.23 11.02 12.61
N GLY A 30 0.07 12.31 12.29
CA GLY A 30 -1.25 12.95 12.10
C GLY A 30 -2.03 12.61 10.82
N HIS A 31 -1.56 11.67 10.00
CA HIS A 31 -2.15 11.40 8.67
C HIS A 31 -2.73 9.99 8.51
N ARG A 32 -2.53 9.10 9.49
CA ARG A 32 -3.11 7.77 9.46
C ARG A 32 -4.57 7.82 9.91
N MET A 33 -5.46 7.43 9.00
CA MET A 33 -6.87 7.26 9.27
C MET A 33 -7.23 5.78 9.24
N TYR A 34 -8.19 5.38 10.08
CA TYR A 34 -8.69 4.02 10.13
C TYR A 34 -10.04 3.95 9.44
N THR A 35 -10.25 2.88 8.68
CA THR A 35 -11.52 2.65 8.02
C THR A 35 -12.54 2.13 9.02
N LYS A 36 -13.82 2.50 8.83
CA LYS A 36 -14.95 1.89 9.54
C LYS A 36 -15.71 1.02 8.55
N ASP A 37 -15.86 -0.26 8.87
CA ASP A 37 -16.52 -1.25 7.99
C ASP A 37 -15.96 -1.25 6.56
N TRP A 38 -14.64 -1.11 6.43
CA TRP A 38 -13.89 -1.02 5.15
C TRP A 38 -14.13 0.25 4.32
N TYR A 39 -14.85 1.23 4.87
CA TYR A 39 -15.08 2.54 4.25
C TYR A 39 -14.16 3.61 4.82
N CYS A 40 -13.79 4.58 3.98
CA CYS A 40 -13.07 5.77 4.39
C CYS A 40 -14.04 6.86 4.88
N ALA A 41 -13.53 7.79 5.68
CA ALA A 41 -14.21 9.07 5.91
C ALA A 41 -14.15 9.88 4.61
N GLU A 42 -15.31 10.32 4.11
CA GLU A 42 -15.40 11.11 2.88
C GLU A 42 -14.96 12.56 3.14
N GLU A 43 -14.15 13.11 2.23
CA GLU A 43 -13.75 14.52 2.24
C GLU A 43 -13.92 15.10 0.83
N ALA A 44 -14.53 16.28 0.75
CA ALA A 44 -14.77 16.96 -0.52
C ALA A 44 -13.49 17.56 -1.15
N GLY A 45 -12.44 17.76 -0.34
CA GLY A 45 -11.21 18.45 -0.73
C GLY A 45 -11.37 19.98 -0.77
N ASP A 46 -10.23 20.67 -0.83
CA ASP A 46 -10.14 22.13 -0.95
C ASP A 46 -10.50 22.59 -2.38
N PRO A 47 -10.91 23.85 -2.57
CA PRO A 47 -11.13 24.42 -3.90
C PRO A 47 -9.93 24.20 -4.83
N GLY A 48 -10.21 23.74 -6.05
CA GLY A 48 -9.19 23.47 -7.08
C GLY A 48 -8.50 22.10 -6.96
N THR A 49 -8.89 21.27 -6.00
CA THR A 49 -8.43 19.88 -5.92
C THR A 49 -9.34 18.94 -6.74
N THR A 50 -8.79 17.80 -7.17
CA THR A 50 -9.46 16.88 -8.09
C THR A 50 -9.48 15.48 -7.51
N LEU A 51 -10.66 14.84 -7.53
CA LEU A 51 -10.82 13.43 -7.23
C LEU A 51 -10.40 12.60 -8.45
N TRP A 52 -9.60 11.56 -8.22
CA TRP A 52 -9.12 10.68 -9.28
C TRP A 52 -9.55 9.23 -9.04
N ASP A 53 -9.85 8.52 -10.13
CA ASP A 53 -9.88 7.05 -10.15
C ASP A 53 -8.44 6.54 -10.38
N ASN A 54 -7.80 6.12 -9.30
CA ASN A 54 -6.44 5.60 -9.32
C ASN A 54 -6.48 4.08 -9.48
N VAL A 55 -6.17 3.59 -10.68
CA VAL A 55 -6.27 2.16 -10.99
C VAL A 55 -4.94 1.45 -10.72
N LEU A 56 -5.01 0.33 -10.00
CA LEU A 56 -3.92 -0.62 -9.80
C LEU A 56 -4.34 -1.99 -10.37
N GLU A 57 -3.63 -2.47 -11.37
CA GLU A 57 -3.94 -3.72 -12.07
C GLU A 57 -2.97 -4.85 -11.70
N PHE A 58 -3.51 -6.06 -11.57
CA PHE A 58 -2.76 -7.29 -11.35
C PHE A 58 -2.94 -8.23 -12.52
N LYS A 59 -1.87 -8.96 -12.87
CA LYS A 59 -1.92 -10.01 -13.90
C LYS A 59 -1.36 -11.32 -13.36
N GLY A 60 -2.13 -12.39 -13.53
CA GLY A 60 -1.66 -13.74 -13.25
C GLY A 60 -0.47 -14.15 -14.16
N THR A 61 0.45 -14.93 -13.62
CA THR A 61 1.62 -15.46 -14.36
C THR A 61 1.86 -16.94 -14.09
N ARG A 62 2.79 -17.55 -14.85
CA ARG A 62 3.25 -18.94 -14.65
C ARG A 62 2.10 -19.96 -14.59
N GLY A 63 1.26 -19.97 -15.63
CA GLY A 63 0.12 -20.88 -15.72
C GLY A 63 -1.02 -20.61 -14.71
N SER A 64 -0.91 -19.55 -13.90
CA SER A 64 -1.94 -19.16 -12.94
C SER A 64 -2.78 -18.03 -13.53
N THR A 65 -4.02 -18.31 -13.90
CA THR A 65 -4.97 -17.29 -14.37
C THR A 65 -5.60 -16.61 -13.17
N LEU A 66 -5.20 -15.36 -12.90
CA LEU A 66 -5.87 -14.53 -11.90
C LEU A 66 -7.27 -14.20 -12.40
N HIS A 67 -8.28 -14.52 -11.59
CA HIS A 67 -9.68 -14.24 -11.89
C HIS A 67 -10.11 -12.88 -11.33
N SER A 68 -9.84 -12.66 -10.04
CA SER A 68 -10.22 -11.41 -9.38
C SER A 68 -9.26 -11.05 -8.24
N VAL A 69 -9.19 -9.75 -7.94
CA VAL A 69 -8.55 -9.20 -6.75
C VAL A 69 -9.57 -8.39 -5.96
N ARG A 70 -9.56 -8.54 -4.63
CA ARG A 70 -10.37 -7.76 -3.70
C ARG A 70 -9.46 -7.17 -2.63
N PHE A 71 -9.76 -5.98 -2.13
CA PHE A 71 -8.93 -5.34 -1.12
C PHE A 71 -9.77 -4.59 -0.09
N PHE A 72 -9.63 -4.98 1.16
CA PHE A 72 -10.40 -4.42 2.27
C PHE A 72 -9.47 -3.53 3.10
N PRO A 73 -9.48 -2.19 2.88
CA PRO A 73 -8.58 -1.29 3.57
C PRO A 73 -8.89 -1.27 5.07
N THR A 74 -7.87 -1.32 5.91
CA THR A 74 -7.94 -1.18 7.37
C THR A 74 -7.47 0.19 7.83
N TRP A 75 -6.48 0.76 7.14
CA TRP A 75 -6.05 2.14 7.34
C TRP A 75 -5.61 2.75 6.01
N TYR A 76 -5.63 4.07 5.97
CA TYR A 76 -5.19 4.85 4.84
C TYR A 76 -4.55 6.16 5.29
N ALA A 77 -3.71 6.73 4.43
CA ALA A 77 -3.13 8.04 4.60
C ALA A 77 -3.16 8.75 3.26
N PHE A 78 -3.49 10.03 3.27
CA PHE A 78 -3.50 10.87 2.09
C PHE A 78 -3.26 12.31 2.54
N THR A 79 -2.87 13.16 1.60
CA THR A 79 -2.50 14.52 1.96
C THR A 79 -3.75 15.35 2.28
N PRO A 80 -3.82 16.05 3.44
CA PRO A 80 -5.02 16.79 3.85
C PRO A 80 -5.54 17.76 2.79
N GLY A 81 -6.84 18.06 2.77
CA GLY A 81 -7.42 18.95 1.77
C GLY A 81 -7.48 18.36 0.36
N GLN A 82 -7.04 17.11 0.15
CA GLN A 82 -7.37 16.35 -1.05
C GLN A 82 -8.74 15.67 -0.88
N PRO A 83 -9.48 15.44 -1.97
CA PRO A 83 -10.74 14.73 -1.89
C PRO A 83 -10.53 13.22 -1.70
N ILE A 84 -11.44 12.56 -1.00
CA ILE A 84 -11.52 11.10 -0.90
C ILE A 84 -12.99 10.68 -0.80
N ARG A 85 -13.36 9.60 -1.47
CA ARG A 85 -14.72 9.06 -1.41
C ARG A 85 -14.91 8.11 -0.23
N LYS A 86 -16.14 7.99 0.27
CA LYS A 86 -16.49 6.98 1.27
C LYS A 86 -16.12 5.56 0.79
N ASP A 87 -16.46 5.24 -0.45
CA ASP A 87 -16.05 4.02 -1.17
C ASP A 87 -14.64 4.19 -1.79
N CYS A 88 -13.66 4.54 -0.94
CA CYS A 88 -12.30 4.91 -1.33
C CYS A 88 -11.56 3.81 -2.08
N VAL A 89 -11.92 2.54 -1.90
CA VAL A 89 -11.42 1.43 -2.72
C VAL A 89 -12.61 0.64 -3.25
N THR A 90 -12.63 0.42 -4.56
CA THR A 90 -13.64 -0.41 -5.22
C THR A 90 -12.98 -1.51 -6.04
N TRP A 91 -13.68 -2.64 -6.11
CA TRP A 91 -13.29 -3.80 -6.90
C TRP A 91 -14.55 -4.51 -7.40
N GLY A 92 -14.43 -5.24 -8.50
CA GLY A 92 -15.47 -6.14 -9.00
C GLY A 92 -14.88 -7.54 -9.20
N ASP A 93 -15.53 -8.37 -10.02
CA ASP A 93 -14.95 -9.63 -10.50
C ASP A 93 -13.93 -9.35 -11.63
N ARG A 94 -12.90 -8.59 -11.28
CA ARG A 94 -11.86 -8.07 -12.18
C ARG A 94 -10.49 -8.14 -11.50
N THR A 95 -9.44 -7.99 -12.27
CA THR A 95 -8.04 -8.08 -11.80
C THR A 95 -7.42 -6.73 -11.47
N TYR A 96 -8.23 -5.70 -11.21
CA TYR A 96 -7.74 -4.38 -10.81
C TYR A 96 -8.56 -3.80 -9.66
N LEU A 97 -7.92 -2.91 -8.91
CA LEU A 97 -8.49 -2.12 -7.84
C LEU A 97 -8.56 -0.65 -8.28
N THR A 98 -9.59 0.07 -7.86
CA THR A 98 -9.70 1.51 -8.09
C THR A 98 -9.73 2.25 -6.75
N PHE A 99 -8.77 3.14 -6.54
CA PHE A 99 -8.67 4.00 -5.36
C PHE A 99 -9.19 5.40 -5.69
N ARG A 100 -10.24 5.85 -5.00
CA ARG A 100 -10.97 7.10 -5.25
C ARG A 100 -10.50 8.19 -4.30
N VAL A 101 -9.38 8.81 -4.65
CA VAL A 101 -8.65 9.76 -3.80
C VAL A 101 -7.87 10.76 -4.67
N GLY A 102 -7.67 11.96 -4.13
CA GLY A 102 -6.88 13.02 -4.74
C GLY A 102 -5.40 12.66 -4.91
N ARG A 103 -4.69 13.51 -5.65
CA ARG A 103 -3.27 13.34 -5.96
C ARG A 103 -2.51 14.59 -5.54
N ARG A 104 -1.97 14.58 -4.33
CA ARG A 104 -1.00 15.56 -3.87
C ARG A 104 0.11 14.84 -3.13
N SER A 105 1.34 14.93 -3.64
CA SER A 105 2.46 14.21 -3.05
C SER A 105 2.87 14.84 -1.71
N SER A 106 3.06 14.01 -0.70
CA SER A 106 3.50 14.40 0.63
C SER A 106 4.58 13.45 1.16
N ASP A 107 5.52 14.02 1.95
CA ASP A 107 6.50 13.25 2.71
C ASP A 107 5.81 12.51 3.87
N ASP A 108 4.79 13.09 4.50
CA ASP A 108 4.10 12.47 5.64
C ASP A 108 3.36 11.20 5.24
N VAL A 109 2.70 11.22 4.07
CA VAL A 109 2.05 10.02 3.50
C VAL A 109 3.07 8.94 3.20
N ARG A 110 4.27 9.35 2.73
CA ARG A 110 5.37 8.42 2.49
C ARG A 110 5.88 7.82 3.80
N ASP A 111 6.00 8.62 4.84
CA ASP A 111 6.45 8.14 6.16
C ASP A 111 5.45 7.17 6.77
N GLU A 112 4.14 7.42 6.62
CA GLU A 112 3.09 6.47 7.01
C GLU A 112 3.18 5.15 6.24
N PHE A 113 3.36 5.19 4.92
CA PHE A 113 3.57 3.99 4.12
C PHE A 113 4.82 3.22 4.56
N MET A 114 5.91 3.93 4.85
CA MET A 114 7.19 3.33 5.23
C MET A 114 7.21 2.84 6.69
N SER A 115 6.34 3.34 7.56
CA SER A 115 6.28 3.02 8.99
C SER A 115 6.06 1.52 9.25
N GLY A 116 7.09 0.82 9.74
CA GLY A 116 7.05 -0.63 9.94
C GLY A 116 7.34 -1.47 8.69
N THR A 117 7.82 -0.84 7.61
CA THR A 117 8.34 -1.51 6.41
C THR A 117 9.83 -1.19 6.24
N THR A 118 10.47 -1.85 5.26
CA THR A 118 11.84 -1.56 4.86
C THR A 118 11.93 -1.56 3.34
N LYS A 119 13.04 -1.04 2.80
CA LYS A 119 13.31 -1.13 1.36
C LYS A 119 13.24 -2.58 0.82
N ARG A 120 13.59 -3.58 1.63
CA ARG A 120 13.55 -5.00 1.24
C ARG A 120 12.15 -5.62 1.30
N SER A 121 11.18 -4.91 1.88
CA SER A 121 9.80 -5.35 2.06
C SER A 121 8.80 -4.51 1.27
N ILE A 122 9.28 -3.78 0.25
CA ILE A 122 8.46 -3.04 -0.72
C ILE A 122 8.89 -3.34 -2.16
N LEU A 123 7.94 -3.24 -3.08
CA LEU A 123 8.11 -3.46 -4.51
C LEU A 123 7.50 -2.30 -5.28
N LEU A 124 8.30 -1.71 -6.18
CA LEU A 124 7.88 -0.74 -7.17
C LEU A 124 7.33 -1.45 -8.42
N SER A 125 6.27 -0.95 -9.04
CA SER A 125 5.63 -1.53 -10.23
C SER A 125 6.51 -1.57 -11.50
N ARG A 126 7.59 -0.79 -11.54
CA ARG A 126 8.48 -0.63 -12.69
C ARG A 126 9.57 -1.70 -12.75
N ALA A 127 9.65 -2.47 -13.83
CA ALA A 127 10.59 -3.61 -13.91
C ALA A 127 12.08 -3.29 -14.09
N SER A 128 12.45 -2.03 -14.37
CA SER A 128 13.86 -1.63 -14.29
C SER A 128 14.33 -1.43 -12.85
N ALA A 129 13.42 -1.44 -11.87
CA ALA A 129 13.77 -1.31 -10.47
C ALA A 129 14.21 -2.65 -9.89
N VAL A 130 15.43 -2.70 -9.36
CA VAL A 130 15.82 -3.76 -8.43
C VAL A 130 15.01 -3.57 -7.15
N ILE A 131 14.48 -4.66 -6.60
CA ILE A 131 13.73 -4.62 -5.33
C ILE A 131 14.66 -4.04 -4.25
N GLY A 132 14.19 -2.98 -3.58
CA GLY A 132 14.94 -2.29 -2.54
C GLY A 132 15.84 -1.14 -2.98
N ASP A 133 15.92 -0.83 -4.28
CA ASP A 133 16.68 0.32 -4.77
C ASP A 133 15.86 1.62 -4.79
N TYR A 134 14.53 1.52 -4.76
CA TYR A 134 13.63 2.66 -4.92
C TYR A 134 12.64 2.77 -3.75
N ILE A 135 13.02 3.54 -2.75
CA ILE A 135 12.12 4.04 -1.71
C ILE A 135 11.41 5.28 -2.28
N PRO A 136 10.07 5.37 -2.18
CA PRO A 136 9.37 6.57 -2.63
C PRO A 136 9.86 7.79 -1.86
N LYS A 137 10.10 8.91 -2.54
CA LYS A 137 10.41 10.18 -1.88
C LYS A 137 9.16 10.81 -1.26
N LYS A 138 8.10 10.90 -2.06
CA LYS A 138 6.78 11.43 -1.69
C LYS A 138 5.69 10.53 -2.27
N LEU A 139 4.56 10.45 -1.56
CA LEU A 139 3.41 9.66 -1.99
C LEU A 139 2.16 10.52 -1.98
N ASN A 140 1.25 10.23 -2.90
CA ASN A 140 -0.06 10.88 -3.00
C ASN A 140 -1.01 10.36 -1.91
N PHE A 141 -1.00 9.04 -1.74
CA PHE A 141 -1.79 8.31 -0.77
C PHE A 141 -1.17 6.93 -0.51
N ALA A 142 -1.56 6.32 0.59
CA ALA A 142 -1.21 4.97 0.98
C ALA A 142 -2.43 4.30 1.63
N PHE A 143 -2.59 3.00 1.40
CA PHE A 143 -3.63 2.17 2.01
C PHE A 143 -3.01 0.87 2.48
N GLU A 144 -3.37 0.41 3.66
CA GLU A 144 -3.09 -0.96 4.12
C GLU A 144 -4.41 -1.70 4.30
N GLY A 145 -4.42 -2.99 4.01
CA GLY A 145 -5.61 -3.80 4.15
C GLY A 145 -5.38 -5.27 3.84
N LEU A 146 -6.47 -6.04 3.89
CA LEU A 146 -6.47 -7.44 3.48
C LEU A 146 -6.72 -7.55 1.97
N ALA A 147 -5.73 -8.04 1.23
CA ALA A 147 -5.86 -8.35 -0.18
C ALA A 147 -6.21 -9.83 -0.38
N ILE A 148 -7.22 -10.10 -1.19
CA ILE A 148 -7.68 -11.45 -1.54
C ILE A 148 -7.53 -11.64 -3.04
N PHE A 149 -6.75 -12.64 -3.42
CA PHE A 149 -6.50 -13.02 -4.81
C PHE A 149 -7.17 -14.36 -5.09
N LEU A 150 -7.99 -14.39 -6.13
CA LEU A 150 -8.66 -15.61 -6.59
C LEU A 150 -8.05 -16.05 -7.91
N PHE A 151 -7.44 -17.23 -7.92
CA PHE A 151 -6.84 -17.83 -9.11
C PHE A 151 -7.72 -18.96 -9.62
N ARG A 152 -7.86 -19.06 -10.94
CA ARG A 152 -8.48 -20.22 -11.58
C ARG A 152 -7.47 -21.37 -11.65
N ARG A 153 -7.89 -22.57 -11.24
CA ARG A 153 -7.11 -23.81 -11.32
C ARG A 153 -8.01 -24.93 -11.85
N GLY A 154 -7.87 -25.25 -13.13
CA GLY A 154 -8.78 -26.17 -13.83
C GLY A 154 -10.22 -25.63 -13.82
N ALA A 155 -11.15 -26.45 -13.33
CA ALA A 155 -12.56 -26.09 -13.16
C ALA A 155 -12.84 -25.32 -11.85
N GLY A 156 -11.90 -25.28 -10.90
CA GLY A 156 -12.07 -24.67 -9.59
C GLY A 156 -11.30 -23.36 -9.40
N PHE A 157 -11.36 -22.85 -8.16
CA PHE A 157 -10.65 -21.65 -7.73
C PHE A 157 -9.74 -21.93 -6.54
N VAL A 158 -8.62 -21.22 -6.49
CA VAL A 158 -7.70 -21.18 -5.35
C VAL A 158 -7.68 -19.76 -4.81
N ARG A 159 -8.03 -19.60 -3.54
CA ARG A 159 -8.02 -18.34 -2.81
C ARG A 159 -6.70 -18.17 -2.06
N ARG A 160 -6.13 -16.97 -2.12
CA ARG A 160 -4.95 -16.57 -1.37
C ARG A 160 -5.18 -15.20 -0.75
N GLU A 161 -4.76 -15.04 0.49
CA GLU A 161 -4.98 -13.82 1.25
C GLU A 161 -3.65 -13.33 1.80
N VAL A 162 -3.48 -12.02 1.83
CA VAL A 162 -2.29 -11.40 2.38
C VAL A 162 -2.59 -9.96 2.78
N LYS A 163 -2.05 -9.53 3.92
CA LYS A 163 -2.09 -8.12 4.30
C LYS A 163 -1.09 -7.36 3.43
N LEU A 164 -1.54 -6.32 2.72
CA LEU A 164 -0.70 -5.52 1.84
C LEU A 164 -0.94 -4.04 2.07
N ARG A 165 0.13 -3.29 1.82
CA ARG A 165 0.10 -1.85 1.61
C ARG A 165 0.20 -1.56 0.12
N PHE A 166 -0.59 -0.60 -0.33
CA PHE A 166 -0.52 -0.02 -1.67
C PHE A 166 -0.35 1.48 -1.55
N ALA A 167 0.56 2.05 -2.31
CA ALA A 167 0.73 3.48 -2.37
C ALA A 167 1.00 3.94 -3.80
N GLN A 168 0.57 5.14 -4.12
CA GLN A 168 0.86 5.79 -5.39
C GLN A 168 1.66 7.04 -5.14
N GLY A 169 2.64 7.30 -5.99
CA GLY A 169 3.42 8.52 -5.99
C GLY A 169 4.00 8.80 -7.37
N HIS A 170 5.04 9.61 -7.40
CA HIS A 170 5.76 9.96 -8.61
C HIS A 170 7.25 9.89 -8.35
N GLU A 171 7.97 9.08 -9.14
CA GLU A 171 9.40 9.25 -9.32
C GLU A 171 9.68 9.99 -10.63
N THR A 172 10.83 10.66 -10.70
CA THR A 172 11.22 11.53 -11.81
C THR A 172 10.97 10.89 -13.19
N GLY A 173 10.32 11.63 -14.10
CA GLY A 173 10.09 11.17 -15.48
C GLY A 173 8.63 10.89 -15.89
N GLY A 174 7.64 11.30 -15.10
CA GLY A 174 6.26 11.49 -15.60
C GLY A 174 5.28 10.34 -15.37
N GLY A 175 5.42 9.60 -14.27
CA GLY A 175 4.61 8.42 -13.98
C GLY A 175 3.90 8.46 -12.63
N ASN A 176 2.64 7.98 -12.58
CA ASN A 176 1.99 7.63 -11.32
C ASN A 176 2.41 6.22 -10.94
N ASP A 177 3.59 6.13 -10.34
CA ASP A 177 4.21 4.89 -9.90
C ASP A 177 3.46 4.30 -8.70
N TRP A 178 3.48 2.97 -8.62
CA TRP A 178 2.85 2.23 -7.55
C TRP A 178 3.88 1.45 -6.77
N TRP A 179 3.74 1.52 -5.45
CA TRP A 179 4.47 0.69 -4.51
C TRP A 179 3.50 -0.26 -3.84
N MET A 180 3.96 -1.48 -3.60
CA MET A 180 3.27 -2.45 -2.77
C MET A 180 4.23 -3.07 -1.77
N GLY A 181 3.74 -3.48 -0.61
CA GLY A 181 4.59 -4.15 0.38
C GLY A 181 3.92 -4.31 1.72
N ASN A 182 4.71 -4.68 2.72
CA ASN A 182 4.29 -4.70 4.12
C ASN A 182 5.51 -4.84 5.03
N SER A 183 5.32 -5.20 6.30
CA SER A 183 6.41 -5.55 7.21
C SER A 183 7.30 -6.66 6.64
N PRO A 184 8.59 -6.70 6.99
CA PRO A 184 9.52 -7.73 6.52
C PRO A 184 9.09 -9.17 6.80
N ASP A 185 8.32 -9.39 7.87
CA ASP A 185 7.81 -10.71 8.25
C ASP A 185 6.71 -11.20 7.30
N ILE A 186 5.97 -10.28 6.69
CA ILE A 186 4.90 -10.58 5.74
C ILE A 186 5.45 -10.59 4.32
N CYS A 187 6.21 -9.55 3.97
CA CYS A 187 6.71 -9.27 2.63
C CYS A 187 8.24 -9.17 2.62
N HIS A 188 8.90 -9.89 1.71
CA HIS A 188 10.34 -9.82 1.55
C HIS A 188 10.77 -10.13 0.12
N GLN A 189 11.92 -9.58 -0.25
CA GLN A 189 12.63 -9.95 -1.47
C GLN A 189 13.01 -11.44 -1.42
N ASN A 190 12.80 -12.15 -2.53
CA ASN A 190 13.24 -13.52 -2.67
C ASN A 190 14.78 -13.59 -2.83
N SER A 191 15.36 -14.77 -2.61
CA SER A 191 16.80 -14.99 -2.71
C SER A 191 17.40 -14.67 -4.09
N SER A 192 16.59 -14.69 -5.15
CA SER A 192 17.05 -14.35 -6.52
C SER A 192 17.06 -12.85 -6.81
N GLY A 193 16.70 -11.99 -5.85
CA GLY A 193 16.69 -10.54 -5.93
C GLY A 193 15.62 -9.93 -6.86
N ARG A 194 14.91 -10.77 -7.62
CA ARG A 194 14.00 -10.39 -8.71
C ARG A 194 12.53 -10.64 -8.40
N GLY A 195 12.23 -11.48 -7.42
CA GLY A 195 10.87 -11.78 -6.99
C GLY A 195 10.58 -11.17 -5.63
N PHE A 196 9.35 -10.76 -5.44
CA PHE A 196 8.85 -10.22 -4.18
C PHE A 196 7.84 -11.21 -3.61
N ILE A 197 8.02 -11.66 -2.39
CA ILE A 197 7.17 -12.65 -1.74
C ILE A 197 6.36 -11.94 -0.67
N CYS A 198 5.05 -12.14 -0.64
CA CYS A 198 4.23 -11.77 0.49
C CYS A 198 3.32 -12.94 0.86
N GLY A 199 3.55 -13.57 2.01
CA GLY A 199 2.88 -14.81 2.40
C GLY A 199 3.00 -15.92 1.34
N GLU A 200 1.86 -16.48 0.94
CA GLU A 200 1.76 -17.52 -0.09
C GLU A 200 1.74 -16.99 -1.54
N LEU A 201 2.00 -15.69 -1.73
CA LEU A 201 1.97 -15.04 -3.04
C LEU A 201 3.35 -14.56 -3.44
N GLY A 202 3.64 -14.67 -4.73
CA GLY A 202 4.78 -14.05 -5.35
C GLY A 202 4.34 -12.95 -6.31
N PHE A 203 5.13 -11.89 -6.36
CA PHE A 203 4.91 -10.69 -7.16
C PHE A 203 6.16 -10.35 -7.97
N TYR A 204 5.92 -9.75 -9.15
CA TYR A 204 6.95 -9.18 -10.00
C TYR A 204 6.49 -7.81 -10.50
N PRO A 205 7.43 -6.87 -10.70
CA PRO A 205 7.11 -5.65 -11.41
C PRO A 205 6.72 -5.95 -12.87
N TRP A 206 5.99 -5.03 -13.50
CA TRP A 206 5.60 -5.19 -14.90
C TRP A 206 6.80 -4.92 -15.82
N PRO A 207 7.20 -5.87 -16.71
CA PRO A 207 8.34 -5.69 -17.61
C PRO A 207 8.11 -4.45 -18.49
N PRO A 208 9.17 -3.71 -18.88
CA PRO A 208 9.04 -2.78 -20.00
C PRO A 208 8.49 -3.56 -21.20
N GLY A 209 7.61 -2.94 -21.99
CA GLY A 209 7.25 -3.52 -23.28
C GLY A 209 8.52 -3.79 -24.10
N SER A 210 8.45 -4.73 -25.04
CA SER A 210 9.56 -5.12 -25.93
C SER A 210 10.05 -4.01 -26.88
N SER A 211 9.68 -2.76 -26.63
CA SER A 211 10.04 -1.58 -27.40
C SER A 211 10.47 -0.48 -26.42
N ILE A 212 11.66 0.08 -26.67
CA ILE A 212 12.21 1.27 -26.01
C ILE A 212 11.25 2.48 -26.04
N PHE A 213 10.24 2.47 -26.91
CA PHE A 213 9.26 3.53 -27.08
C PHE A 213 7.94 3.33 -26.32
N VAL A 214 7.74 2.18 -25.64
CA VAL A 214 6.56 1.96 -24.81
C VAL A 214 6.85 2.46 -23.41
N LYS A 215 6.21 3.57 -23.02
CA LYS A 215 6.27 4.10 -21.64
C LYS A 215 6.01 2.95 -20.66
N PRO A 216 6.82 2.79 -19.60
CA PRO A 216 6.59 1.77 -18.59
C PRO A 216 5.17 1.90 -18.05
N ASN A 217 4.48 0.76 -17.92
CA ASN A 217 3.15 0.74 -17.34
C ASN A 217 3.29 0.74 -15.82
N ASN A 218 3.18 1.93 -15.25
CA ASN A 218 3.50 2.18 -13.85
C ASN A 218 2.40 1.73 -12.87
N HIS A 219 1.32 1.14 -13.34
CA HIS A 219 0.11 0.80 -12.58
C HIS A 219 -0.19 -0.70 -12.58
N ARG A 220 0.82 -1.55 -12.80
CA ARG A 220 0.67 -3.00 -12.92
C ARG A 220 1.65 -3.80 -12.09
N PHE A 221 1.16 -4.88 -11.48
CA PHE A 221 1.97 -5.95 -10.91
C PHE A 221 1.61 -7.31 -11.52
N LYS A 222 2.61 -8.18 -11.63
CA LYS A 222 2.40 -9.60 -11.88
C LYS A 222 2.26 -10.33 -10.55
N VAL A 223 1.38 -11.31 -10.48
CA VAL A 223 1.13 -12.12 -9.28
C VAL A 223 1.00 -13.60 -9.62
N TYR A 224 1.41 -14.47 -8.71
CA TYR A 224 1.23 -15.91 -8.80
C TYR A 224 1.11 -16.55 -7.41
N PRO A 225 0.30 -17.61 -7.24
CA PRO A 225 0.30 -18.42 -6.03
C PRO A 225 1.60 -19.22 -5.94
N ARG A 226 2.19 -19.29 -4.75
CA ARG A 226 3.33 -20.17 -4.48
C ARG A 226 2.82 -21.59 -4.17
N PRO A 227 3.55 -22.65 -4.57
CA PRO A 227 3.33 -23.98 -4.04
C PRO A 227 3.49 -23.97 -2.51
N ILE A 228 2.60 -24.67 -1.82
CA ILE A 228 2.71 -24.98 -0.39
C ILE A 228 3.63 -26.19 -0.25
#